data_AF-A0A848YKC4-F1
#
_entry.id   AF-A0A848YKC4-F1
#
_cell.length_a   1.000
_cell.length_b   1.000
_cell.length_c   1.000
_cell.angle_alpha   90.00
_cell.angle_beta   90.00
_cell.angle_gamma   90.00
#
_symmetry.space_group_name_H-M   'P 1'
#
loop_
_entity.id
_entity.type
_entity.pdbx_description
1 polymer ?
#
loop_
_entity_poly.entity_id
_entity_poly.type
_entity_poly.pdbx_seq_one_letter_code
_entity_poly.pdbx_strand_id
1 'polypeptide(L)'
;RVATRIAPDLKLGLAYAQGAEGLVAQLQGHSQPAFRIAPGAGSDRGFFTATGASMALRREFGGWGLTLHAEQGDGRLGFAQRAGELFEGERKRFPTQTFGILADRHLGALAATLGMSWMHEDRSVLGAQLHPAIGQNGADTLFVDANLRWDFGRGWQLGGQTRVGITQAVGSEVISSGSQFVSNAWALDITRASVLRSGDTLGLRISQPLRVETGGLRLNLPSSFDYATEAPGYSIQRLSLAPEGRELVSELAWQGPLDWGRGGASVFYRYQPGHYADGPDDVGAVVSFSADF
;
A
#
# COMPACT_ATOMS: atom_id res chain seq x y z
N ARG A 1 4.08 -18.21 6.33
CA ARG A 1 2.87 -17.77 7.08
C ARG A 1 2.17 -18.99 7.66
N VAL A 2 1.53 -18.85 8.82
CA VAL A 2 0.72 -19.87 9.49
C VAL A 2 -0.62 -19.24 9.87
N ALA A 3 -1.73 -19.94 9.65
CA ALA A 3 -3.05 -19.54 10.09
C ALA A 3 -3.72 -20.70 10.81
N THR A 4 -4.35 -20.43 11.96
CA THR A 4 -5.01 -21.45 12.77
C THR A 4 -6.36 -20.94 13.28
N ARG A 5 -7.29 -21.88 13.48
CA ARG A 5 -8.59 -21.61 14.08
C ARG A 5 -8.51 -21.96 15.56
N ILE A 6 -8.69 -20.96 16.43
CA ILE A 6 -8.57 -21.13 17.89
C ILE A 6 -9.94 -21.46 18.50
N ALA A 7 -11.01 -20.89 17.95
CA ALA A 7 -12.39 -21.17 18.32
C ALA A 7 -13.27 -21.17 17.05
N PRO A 8 -14.53 -21.63 17.09
CA PRO A 8 -15.42 -21.63 15.93
C PRO A 8 -15.53 -20.25 15.26
N ASP A 9 -15.48 -19.18 16.06
CA ASP A 9 -15.59 -17.78 15.65
C ASP A 9 -14.25 -17.02 15.65
N LEU A 10 -13.13 -17.66 16.03
CA LEU A 10 -11.84 -16.99 16.24
C LEU A 10 -10.71 -17.63 15.43
N LYS A 11 -10.04 -16.83 14.60
CA LYS A 11 -8.90 -17.23 13.78
C LYS A 11 -7.69 -16.34 14.05
N LEU A 12 -6.51 -16.93 14.06
CA LEU A 12 -5.23 -16.23 14.23
C LEU A 12 -4.32 -16.53 13.04
N GLY A 13 -3.63 -15.51 12.53
CA GLY A 13 -2.61 -15.61 11.51
C GLY A 13 -1.32 -14.95 11.96
N LEU A 14 -0.18 -15.59 11.64
CA LEU A 14 1.16 -15.07 11.84
C LEU A 14 1.96 -15.23 10.55
N ALA A 15 2.72 -14.21 10.16
CA ALA A 15 3.65 -14.31 9.05
C ALA A 15 4.96 -13.58 9.34
N TYR A 16 5.99 -14.07 8.68
CA TYR A 16 7.31 -13.46 8.62
C TYR A 16 7.60 -13.16 7.15
N ALA A 17 8.24 -12.03 6.87
CA ALA A 17 8.53 -11.55 5.52
C ALA A 17 7.30 -11.30 4.62
N GLN A 18 6.11 -11.14 5.21
CA GLN A 18 4.86 -10.92 4.47
C GLN A 18 3.95 -9.96 5.24
N GLY A 19 3.35 -9.00 4.51
CA GLY A 19 2.43 -8.01 5.07
C GLY A 19 1.14 -8.59 5.63
N ALA A 20 0.50 -7.85 6.54
CA ALA A 20 -0.72 -8.28 7.22
C ALA A 20 -1.91 -8.46 6.25
N GLU A 21 -1.96 -7.76 5.12
CA GLU A 21 -3.04 -7.88 4.12
C GLU A 21 -3.20 -9.32 3.62
N GLY A 22 -2.09 -9.98 3.29
CA GLY A 22 -2.10 -11.37 2.81
C GLY A 22 -2.60 -12.36 3.87
N LEU A 23 -2.42 -12.05 5.16
CA LEU A 23 -3.02 -12.81 6.26
C LEU A 23 -4.51 -12.52 6.36
N VAL A 24 -4.91 -11.25 6.33
CA VAL A 24 -6.32 -10.85 6.42
C VAL A 24 -7.15 -11.49 5.30
N ALA A 25 -6.69 -11.38 4.05
CA ALA A 25 -7.37 -11.99 2.91
C ALA A 25 -7.56 -13.51 3.07
N GLN A 26 -6.54 -14.20 3.59
CA GLN A 26 -6.62 -15.63 3.90
C GLN A 26 -7.62 -15.92 5.03
N LEU A 27 -7.64 -15.12 6.11
CA LEU A 27 -8.56 -15.31 7.24
C LEU A 27 -10.03 -15.03 6.85
N GLN A 28 -10.25 -14.07 5.96
CA GLN A 28 -11.55 -13.73 5.36
C GLN A 28 -12.00 -14.74 4.29
N GLY A 29 -11.14 -15.67 3.86
CA GLY A 29 -11.47 -16.66 2.83
C GLY A 29 -11.68 -16.05 1.44
N HIS A 30 -11.15 -14.85 1.19
CA HIS A 30 -11.28 -14.20 -0.12
C HIS A 30 -10.22 -14.75 -1.09
N SER A 31 -10.64 -15.14 -2.29
CA SER A 31 -9.71 -15.31 -3.40
C SER A 31 -9.34 -13.93 -3.95
N GLN A 32 -8.05 -13.61 -3.94
CA GLN A 32 -7.59 -12.41 -4.62
C GLN A 32 -7.82 -12.58 -6.13
N PRO A 33 -8.31 -11.55 -6.84
CA PRO A 33 -8.44 -11.59 -8.29
C PRO A 33 -7.08 -11.86 -8.96
N ALA A 34 -7.12 -12.24 -10.24
CA ALA A 34 -5.96 -12.63 -11.04
C ALA A 34 -4.88 -11.55 -11.27
N PHE A 35 -5.10 -10.32 -10.80
CA PHE A 35 -4.22 -9.16 -11.05
C PHE A 35 -2.92 -9.28 -10.27
N ARG A 36 -1.79 -9.04 -10.95
CA ARG A 36 -0.45 -9.16 -10.36
C ARG A 36 0.36 -7.89 -10.48
N ILE A 37 0.01 -7.03 -11.43
CA ILE A 37 0.73 -5.80 -11.75
C ILE A 37 -0.03 -4.58 -11.26
N ALA A 38 -1.34 -4.51 -11.54
CA ALA A 38 -2.17 -3.40 -11.10
C ALA A 38 -2.49 -3.55 -9.59
N PRO A 39 -1.89 -2.72 -8.73
CA PRO A 39 -2.05 -2.87 -7.28
C PRO A 39 -3.49 -2.58 -6.87
N GLY A 40 -3.90 -3.19 -5.75
CA GLY A 40 -5.06 -2.75 -5.00
C GLY A 40 -4.73 -1.54 -4.12
N ALA A 41 -5.75 -0.91 -3.54
CA ALA A 41 -5.55 0.26 -2.67
C ALA A 41 -5.28 -0.10 -1.20
N GLY A 42 -5.78 -1.25 -0.74
CA GLY A 42 -5.91 -1.57 0.69
C GLY A 42 -4.61 -1.96 1.44
N SER A 43 -3.47 -2.06 0.77
CA SER A 43 -2.17 -2.31 1.42
C SER A 43 -1.07 -1.35 0.97
N ASP A 44 -1.40 -0.45 0.05
CA ASP A 44 -0.44 0.50 -0.48
C ASP A 44 -0.06 1.54 0.57
N ARG A 45 1.25 1.76 0.72
CA ARG A 45 1.86 2.69 1.67
C ARG A 45 2.48 3.89 0.96
N GLY A 46 2.56 3.89 -0.37
CA GLY A 46 3.23 4.90 -1.19
C GLY A 46 4.75 4.75 -1.27
N PHE A 47 5.32 3.77 -0.55
CA PHE A 47 6.75 3.44 -0.59
C PHE A 47 6.98 1.96 -0.32
N PHE A 48 8.15 1.46 -0.71
CA PHE A 48 8.51 0.06 -0.50
C PHE A 48 8.84 -0.21 0.97
N THR A 49 8.23 -1.25 1.53
CA THR A 49 8.58 -1.76 2.84
C THR A 49 8.97 -3.22 2.76
N ALA A 50 9.99 -3.62 3.50
CA ALA A 50 10.24 -5.01 3.80
C ALA A 50 9.59 -5.34 5.13
N THR A 51 8.46 -6.05 5.07
CA THR A 51 7.80 -6.53 6.28
C THR A 51 8.71 -7.52 7.01
N GLY A 52 8.91 -7.31 8.31
CA GLY A 52 9.58 -8.25 9.18
C GLY A 52 8.59 -9.29 9.69
N ALA A 53 7.66 -8.86 10.54
CA ALA A 53 6.65 -9.72 11.15
C ALA A 53 5.26 -9.11 11.04
N SER A 54 4.25 -9.95 10.89
CA SER A 54 2.85 -9.54 10.90
C SER A 54 1.97 -10.53 11.65
N MET A 55 0.90 -9.99 12.23
CA MET A 55 -0.10 -10.75 12.97
C MET A 55 -1.49 -10.26 12.59
N ALA A 56 -2.45 -11.17 12.52
CA ALA A 56 -3.86 -10.85 12.33
C ALA A 56 -4.74 -11.74 13.22
N LEU A 57 -5.71 -11.13 13.90
CA LEU A 57 -6.70 -11.80 14.73
C LEU A 57 -8.08 -11.47 14.20
N ARG A 58 -8.84 -12.49 13.79
CA ARG A 58 -10.18 -12.33 13.25
C ARG A 58 -11.21 -12.96 14.18
N ARG A 59 -12.27 -12.22 14.48
CA ARG A 59 -13.47 -12.72 15.14
C ARG A 59 -14.71 -12.50 14.28
N GLU A 60 -15.54 -13.54 14.15
CA GLU A 60 -16.79 -13.49 13.39
C GLU A 60 -17.99 -13.45 14.36
N PHE A 61 -18.90 -12.50 14.19
CA PHE A 61 -20.10 -12.38 15.02
C PHE A 61 -21.29 -11.86 14.21
N GLY A 62 -22.41 -12.58 14.23
CA GLY A 62 -23.68 -12.12 13.63
C GLY A 62 -23.56 -11.73 12.14
N GLY A 63 -22.72 -12.43 11.37
CA GLY A 63 -22.47 -12.14 9.95
C GLY A 63 -21.46 -11.02 9.68
N TRP A 64 -20.91 -10.40 10.72
CA TRP A 64 -19.76 -9.49 10.63
C TRP A 64 -18.47 -10.23 10.90
N GLY A 65 -17.42 -9.87 10.17
CA GLY A 65 -16.05 -10.20 10.48
C GLY A 65 -15.31 -8.99 10.99
N LEU A 66 -14.70 -9.08 12.18
CA LEU A 66 -13.81 -8.05 12.69
C LEU A 66 -12.38 -8.60 12.73
N THR A 67 -11.44 -7.88 12.13
CA THR A 67 -10.04 -8.29 12.05
C THR A 67 -9.14 -7.19 12.60
N LEU A 68 -8.40 -7.51 13.65
CA LEU A 68 -7.29 -6.70 14.15
C LEU A 68 -6.01 -7.17 13.47
N HIS A 69 -5.14 -6.25 13.10
CA HIS A 69 -3.84 -6.59 12.54
C HIS A 69 -2.74 -5.66 13.03
N ALA A 70 -1.52 -6.20 13.06
CA ALA A 70 -0.31 -5.47 13.37
C ALA A 70 0.80 -5.91 12.43
N GLU A 71 1.64 -4.96 12.03
CA GLU A 71 2.78 -5.19 11.16
C GLU A 71 3.98 -4.37 11.63
N GLN A 72 5.15 -5.01 11.62
CA GLN A 72 6.43 -4.33 11.77
C GLN A 72 7.24 -4.55 10.49
N GLY A 73 7.86 -3.49 9.99
CA GLY A 73 8.65 -3.52 8.78
C GLY A 73 9.77 -2.50 8.78
N ASP A 74 10.43 -2.40 7.64
CA ASP A 74 11.53 -1.50 7.38
C ASP A 74 11.36 -0.87 5.99
N GLY A 75 11.27 0.46 5.92
CA GLY A 75 11.19 1.22 4.68
C GLY A 75 12.47 1.04 3.85
N ARG A 76 12.31 0.69 2.58
CA ARG A 76 13.42 0.48 1.64
C ARG A 76 13.38 1.47 0.50
N LEU A 77 14.58 1.90 0.08
CA LEU A 77 14.76 2.60 -1.18
C LEU A 77 14.79 1.60 -2.34
N GLY A 78 14.25 2.01 -3.48
CA GLY A 78 14.43 1.31 -4.76
C GLY A 78 15.85 1.47 -5.35
N PHE A 79 16.72 2.25 -4.71
CA PHE A 79 18.08 2.55 -5.16
C PHE A 79 19.07 2.46 -3.99
N ALA A 80 20.19 1.75 -4.18
CA ALA A 80 21.31 1.79 -3.24
C ALA A 80 22.00 3.14 -3.37
N GLN A 81 22.07 3.93 -2.29
CA GLN A 81 22.51 5.32 -2.39
C GLN A 81 24.03 5.45 -2.60
N ARG A 82 24.84 4.45 -2.23
CA ARG A 82 26.30 4.49 -2.44
C ARG A 82 26.87 3.10 -2.69
N ALA A 83 27.86 3.02 -3.58
CA ALA A 83 28.65 1.81 -3.80
C ALA A 83 29.35 1.30 -2.51
N GLY A 84 29.65 2.19 -1.54
CA GLY A 84 30.19 1.83 -0.22
C GLY A 84 29.21 1.09 0.71
N GLU A 85 27.90 1.33 0.57
CA GLU A 85 26.87 0.65 1.38
C GLU A 85 26.70 -0.84 0.98
N LEU A 86 27.24 -1.25 -0.17
CA LEU A 86 27.35 -2.67 -0.55
C LEU A 86 28.40 -3.42 0.28
N PHE A 87 29.39 -2.71 0.84
CA PHE A 87 30.55 -3.28 1.53
C PHE A 87 30.53 -3.05 3.05
N GLU A 88 29.83 -2.05 3.56
CA GLU A 88 29.84 -1.69 5.00
C GLU A 88 28.81 -2.43 5.87
N GLY A 89 27.90 -3.22 5.30
CA GLY A 89 27.00 -4.11 6.07
C GLY A 89 25.92 -3.42 6.93
N GLU A 90 26.10 -2.16 7.34
CA GLU A 90 25.11 -1.36 8.05
C GLU A 90 24.13 -0.69 7.08
N ARG A 91 23.17 -1.48 6.56
CA ARG A 91 22.02 -0.88 5.88
C ARG A 91 21.26 0.01 6.87
N LYS A 92 21.19 1.32 6.59
CA LYS A 92 20.34 2.25 7.33
C LYS A 92 18.90 1.73 7.31
N ARG A 93 18.35 1.49 8.50
CA ARG A 93 16.97 1.00 8.70
C ARG A 93 16.01 2.17 8.88
N PHE A 94 14.83 2.10 8.29
CA PHE A 94 13.73 3.02 8.48
C PHE A 94 12.54 2.23 9.03
N PRO A 95 12.56 1.89 10.33
CA PRO A 95 11.52 1.04 10.89
C PRO A 95 10.14 1.67 10.71
N THR A 96 9.17 0.81 10.43
CA THR A 96 7.77 1.17 10.31
C THR A 96 6.94 0.24 11.19
N GLN A 97 5.93 0.78 11.85
CA GLN A 97 4.96 -0.01 12.62
C GLN A 97 3.56 0.34 12.12
N THR A 98 2.68 -0.65 12.03
CA THR A 98 1.30 -0.42 11.61
C THR A 98 0.36 -1.23 12.47
N PHE A 99 -0.73 -0.61 12.92
CA PHE A 99 -1.81 -1.25 13.65
C PHE A 99 -3.12 -0.89 12.98
N GLY A 100 -4.02 -1.85 12.83
CA GLY A 100 -5.29 -1.56 12.19
C GLY A 100 -6.42 -2.51 12.55
N ILE A 101 -7.62 -2.07 12.19
CA ILE A 101 -8.87 -2.75 12.40
C ILE A 101 -9.67 -2.73 11.09
N LEU A 102 -10.29 -3.87 10.79
CA LEU A 102 -11.08 -4.08 9.59
C LEU A 102 -12.41 -4.71 9.98
N ALA A 103 -13.51 -4.20 9.44
CA ALA A 103 -14.83 -4.78 9.57
C ALA A 103 -15.35 -5.16 8.17
N ASP A 104 -15.80 -6.40 8.02
CA ASP A 104 -16.37 -6.90 6.77
C ASP A 104 -17.72 -7.58 6.97
N ARG A 105 -18.55 -7.54 5.92
CA ARG A 105 -19.86 -8.18 5.89
C ARG A 105 -20.27 -8.57 4.48
N HIS A 106 -20.93 -9.72 4.39
CA HIS A 106 -21.63 -10.16 3.19
C HIS A 106 -23.13 -9.87 3.30
N LEU A 107 -23.68 -9.23 2.26
CA LEU A 107 -25.08 -8.82 2.10
C LEU A 107 -25.59 -9.39 0.77
N GLY A 108 -25.85 -10.70 0.76
CA GLY A 108 -26.21 -11.43 -0.45
C GLY A 108 -25.09 -11.39 -1.49
N ALA A 109 -25.35 -10.70 -2.61
CA ALA A 109 -24.42 -10.51 -3.72
C ALA A 109 -23.30 -9.49 -3.44
N LEU A 110 -23.43 -8.66 -2.39
CA LEU A 110 -22.48 -7.61 -2.07
C LEU A 110 -21.60 -8.02 -0.88
N ALA A 111 -20.29 -7.90 -1.02
CA ALA A 111 -19.33 -7.94 0.08
C ALA A 111 -18.75 -6.55 0.27
N ALA A 112 -18.72 -6.08 1.52
CA ALA A 112 -18.16 -4.80 1.89
C ALA A 112 -17.12 -4.98 2.99
N THR A 113 -16.04 -4.23 2.92
CA THR A 113 -15.00 -4.13 3.95
C THR A 113 -14.65 -2.68 4.17
N LEU A 114 -14.58 -2.28 5.44
CA LEU A 114 -14.10 -0.97 5.88
C LEU A 114 -12.93 -1.17 6.82
N GLY A 115 -11.91 -0.34 6.70
CA GLY A 115 -10.69 -0.43 7.48
C GLY A 115 -10.20 0.91 7.97
N MET A 116 -9.49 0.88 9.09
CA MET A 116 -8.70 1.99 9.58
C MET A 116 -7.37 1.45 10.10
N SER A 117 -6.27 2.11 9.75
CA SER A 117 -4.95 1.75 10.27
C SER A 117 -4.13 2.99 10.59
N TRP A 118 -3.32 2.89 11.64
CA TRP A 118 -2.32 3.88 12.00
C TRP A 118 -0.94 3.31 11.73
N MET A 119 -0.10 4.09 11.06
CA MET A 119 1.27 3.75 10.73
C MET A 119 2.22 4.78 11.32
N HIS A 120 3.27 4.31 11.96
CA HIS A 120 4.38 5.10 12.43
C HIS A 120 5.62 4.82 11.59
N GLU A 121 6.30 5.87 11.15
CA GLU A 121 7.62 5.85 10.56
C GLU A 121 8.61 6.48 11.54
N ASP A 122 9.67 5.77 11.96
CA ASP A 122 10.57 6.27 13.01
C ASP A 122 11.46 7.43 12.53
N ARG A 123 11.89 7.39 11.25
CA ARG A 123 12.95 8.28 10.71
C ARG A 123 12.69 8.84 9.32
N SER A 124 11.51 8.61 8.77
CA SER A 124 11.11 9.04 7.43
C SER A 124 9.74 9.70 7.46
N VAL A 125 9.42 10.43 6.39
CA VAL A 125 8.10 10.99 6.15
C VAL A 125 7.62 10.49 4.80
N LEU A 126 6.62 9.62 4.75
CA LEU A 126 6.14 8.98 3.51
C LEU A 126 7.27 8.25 2.75
N GLY A 127 8.18 7.62 3.49
CA GLY A 127 9.39 7.00 2.95
C GLY A 127 10.47 7.99 2.49
N ALA A 128 10.21 9.31 2.51
CA ALA A 128 11.20 10.32 2.18
C ALA A 128 12.25 10.43 3.30
N GLN A 129 13.52 10.45 2.90
CA GLN A 129 14.64 10.59 3.80
C GLN A 129 15.10 12.03 3.81
N LEU A 130 14.94 12.67 4.96
CA LEU A 130 15.36 14.04 5.16
C LEU A 130 16.79 14.07 5.67
N HIS A 131 17.52 15.13 5.32
CA HIS A 131 18.85 15.35 5.88
C HIS A 131 18.75 15.48 7.41
N PRO A 132 19.73 14.96 8.20
CA PRO A 132 19.70 15.08 9.66
C PRO A 132 19.49 16.51 10.18
N ALA A 133 19.98 17.51 9.44
CA ALA A 133 19.81 18.93 9.77
C ALA A 133 18.36 19.46 9.58
N ILE A 134 17.52 18.79 8.78
CA ILE A 134 16.10 19.13 8.61
C ILE A 134 15.26 18.42 9.67
N GLY A 135 15.58 17.17 9.96
CA GLY A 135 14.93 16.37 11.00
C GLY A 135 14.66 14.95 10.55
N GLN A 136 14.79 14.00 11.47
CA GLN A 136 14.53 12.57 11.25
C GLN A 136 13.58 12.04 12.32
N ASN A 137 12.64 12.86 12.75
CA ASN A 137 11.74 12.53 13.87
C ASN A 137 10.58 11.64 13.45
N GLY A 138 10.49 11.30 12.15
CA GLY A 138 9.48 10.39 11.64
C GLY A 138 8.16 11.06 11.25
N ALA A 139 7.15 10.23 11.05
CA ALA A 139 5.79 10.65 10.74
C ALA A 139 4.76 9.63 11.20
N ASP A 140 3.56 10.12 11.46
CA ASP A 140 2.39 9.31 11.76
C ASP A 140 1.38 9.43 10.62
N THR A 141 0.91 8.30 10.11
CA THR A 141 -0.10 8.24 9.04
C THR A 141 -1.34 7.50 9.50
N LEU A 142 -2.51 8.13 9.38
CA LEU A 142 -3.79 7.48 9.54
C LEU A 142 -4.37 7.15 8.16
N PHE A 143 -4.65 5.87 7.92
CA PHE A 143 -5.33 5.39 6.73
C PHE A 143 -6.77 5.01 7.01
N VAL A 144 -7.63 5.31 6.04
CA VAL A 144 -9.02 4.83 5.97
C VAL A 144 -9.20 4.09 4.65
N ASP A 145 -9.77 2.89 4.74
CA ASP A 145 -9.91 1.94 3.64
C ASP A 145 -11.37 1.59 3.40
N ALA A 146 -11.75 1.49 2.13
CA ALA A 146 -13.03 0.90 1.74
C ALA A 146 -12.84 -0.05 0.55
N ASN A 147 -13.47 -1.22 0.62
CA ASN A 147 -13.47 -2.22 -0.43
C ASN A 147 -14.89 -2.76 -0.61
N LEU A 148 -15.36 -2.75 -1.85
CA LEU A 148 -16.67 -3.22 -2.25
C LEU A 148 -16.51 -4.25 -3.36
N ARG A 149 -17.28 -5.34 -3.27
CA ARG A 149 -17.31 -6.39 -4.26
C ARG A 149 -18.74 -6.83 -4.50
N TRP A 150 -19.19 -6.79 -5.74
CA TRP A 150 -20.55 -7.12 -6.12
C TRP A 150 -20.57 -8.22 -7.16
N ASP A 151 -21.13 -9.37 -6.80
CA ASP A 151 -21.46 -10.45 -7.74
C ASP A 151 -22.86 -10.22 -8.30
N PHE A 152 -22.95 -9.74 -9.53
CA PHE A 152 -24.23 -9.46 -10.18
C PHE A 152 -24.71 -10.63 -11.07
N GLY A 153 -24.13 -11.82 -10.86
CA GLY A 153 -24.56 -13.07 -11.45
C GLY A 153 -23.94 -13.40 -12.80
N ARG A 154 -24.21 -14.63 -13.27
CA ARG A 154 -23.65 -15.19 -14.53
C ARG A 154 -22.12 -15.19 -14.57
N GLY A 155 -21.50 -15.33 -13.39
CA GLY A 155 -20.05 -15.35 -13.22
C GLY A 155 -19.39 -13.98 -13.29
N TRP A 156 -20.15 -12.87 -13.32
CA TRP A 156 -19.58 -11.53 -13.32
C TRP A 156 -19.45 -10.94 -11.92
N GLN A 157 -18.37 -10.20 -11.71
CA GLN A 157 -18.10 -9.51 -10.46
C GLN A 157 -17.52 -8.12 -10.73
N LEU A 158 -17.98 -7.11 -10.00
CA LEU A 158 -17.37 -5.78 -9.93
C LEU A 158 -16.65 -5.61 -8.59
N GLY A 159 -15.48 -4.98 -8.63
CA GLY A 159 -14.66 -4.66 -7.48
C GLY A 159 -14.30 -3.17 -7.47
N GLY A 160 -14.32 -2.57 -6.28
CA GLY A 160 -13.89 -1.20 -6.07
C GLY A 160 -13.13 -1.07 -4.75
N GLN A 161 -12.00 -0.39 -4.77
CA GLN A 161 -11.14 -0.17 -3.61
C GLN A 161 -10.71 1.28 -3.55
N THR A 162 -10.65 1.84 -2.35
CA THR A 162 -10.08 3.16 -2.11
C THR A 162 -9.38 3.21 -0.77
N ARG A 163 -8.30 3.98 -0.71
CA ARG A 163 -7.55 4.30 0.50
C ARG A 163 -7.28 5.79 0.52
N VAL A 164 -7.49 6.41 1.68
CA VAL A 164 -7.08 7.79 1.96
C VAL A 164 -6.13 7.77 3.14
N GLY A 165 -5.01 8.48 3.02
CA GLY A 165 -4.01 8.64 4.07
C GLY A 165 -3.89 10.09 4.49
N ILE A 166 -3.78 10.32 5.79
CA ILE A 166 -3.43 11.61 6.37
C ILE A 166 -2.15 11.43 7.15
N THR A 167 -1.07 12.05 6.69
CA THR A 167 0.26 11.96 7.31
C THR A 167 0.61 13.26 8.00
N GLN A 168 1.08 13.16 9.24
CA GLN A 168 1.61 14.27 10.01
C GLN A 168 3.10 14.02 10.28
N ALA A 169 3.95 14.93 9.82
CA ALA A 169 5.38 14.87 10.14
C ALA A 169 5.59 15.28 11.60
N VAL A 170 6.42 14.52 12.31
CA VAL A 170 6.76 14.82 13.71
C VAL A 170 7.61 16.09 13.74
N GLY A 171 7.17 17.07 14.54
CA GLY A 171 7.83 18.37 14.62
C GLY A 171 9.26 18.31 15.13
N SER A 172 10.07 19.30 14.73
CA SER A 172 11.44 19.54 15.20
C SER A 172 11.69 21.05 15.27
N GLU A 173 12.92 21.47 15.60
CA GLU A 173 13.31 22.89 15.52
C GLU A 173 13.17 23.46 14.10
N VAL A 174 13.32 22.60 13.09
CA VAL A 174 13.22 22.96 11.67
C VAL A 174 11.85 22.59 11.10
N ILE A 175 11.29 21.42 11.43
CA ILE A 175 9.95 21.02 10.97
C ILE A 175 8.91 21.64 11.90
N SER A 176 8.30 22.72 11.45
CA SER A 176 7.25 23.40 12.19
C SER A 176 5.92 22.63 12.18
N SER A 177 5.06 22.98 13.13
CA SER A 177 3.71 22.43 13.24
C SER A 177 2.86 22.70 11.99
N GLY A 178 1.90 21.82 11.74
CA GLY A 178 1.07 21.85 10.53
C GLY A 178 1.72 21.24 9.29
N SER A 179 2.86 20.57 9.44
CA SER A 179 3.46 19.75 8.37
C SER A 179 2.62 18.48 8.16
N GLN A 180 1.74 18.52 7.15
CA GLN A 180 0.73 17.48 6.91
C GLN A 180 0.61 17.18 5.42
N PHE A 181 0.22 15.95 5.11
CA PHE A 181 -0.05 15.45 3.77
C PHE A 181 -1.37 14.70 3.71
N VAL A 182 -2.01 14.76 2.55
CA VAL A 182 -3.17 13.92 2.21
C VAL A 182 -2.80 13.11 0.98
N SER A 183 -2.98 11.79 1.06
CA SER A 183 -2.70 10.85 -0.01
C SER A 183 -3.93 10.02 -0.37
N ASN A 184 -4.04 9.56 -1.61
CA ASN A 184 -5.10 8.65 -2.04
C ASN A 184 -4.60 7.55 -2.98
N ALA A 185 -5.27 6.40 -2.92
CA ALA A 185 -5.12 5.28 -3.85
C ALA A 185 -6.51 4.74 -4.18
N TRP A 186 -6.67 4.17 -5.37
CA TRP A 186 -7.92 3.52 -5.74
C TRP A 186 -7.71 2.43 -6.79
N ALA A 187 -8.62 1.48 -6.84
CA ALA A 187 -8.67 0.46 -7.88
C ALA A 187 -10.11 0.13 -8.23
N LEU A 188 -10.39 -0.08 -9.52
CA LEU A 188 -11.65 -0.56 -10.04
C LEU A 188 -11.39 -1.78 -10.90
N ASP A 189 -12.16 -2.84 -10.71
CA ASP A 189 -12.04 -4.05 -11.52
C ASP A 189 -13.38 -4.67 -11.89
N ILE A 190 -13.37 -5.35 -13.03
CA ILE A 190 -14.45 -6.22 -13.48
C ILE A 190 -13.84 -7.57 -13.81
N THR A 191 -14.45 -8.64 -13.31
CA THR A 191 -14.02 -10.01 -13.59
C THR A 191 -15.19 -10.85 -14.07
N ARG A 192 -14.86 -11.89 -14.84
CA ARG A 192 -15.79 -12.89 -15.32
C ARG A 192 -15.18 -14.27 -15.15
N ALA A 193 -15.94 -15.17 -14.52
CA ALA A 193 -15.58 -16.58 -14.37
C ALA A 193 -15.97 -17.39 -15.63
N SER A 194 -15.20 -18.44 -15.91
CA SER A 194 -15.47 -19.45 -16.94
C SER A 194 -15.71 -18.85 -18.34
N VAL A 195 -14.80 -17.99 -18.80
CA VAL A 195 -14.85 -17.31 -20.10
C VAL A 195 -14.34 -18.19 -21.23
N LEU A 196 -13.16 -18.81 -21.10
CA LEU A 196 -12.57 -19.68 -22.13
C LEU A 196 -12.74 -21.15 -21.76
N ARG A 197 -12.55 -21.51 -20.49
CA ARG A 197 -12.73 -22.87 -19.96
C ARG A 197 -13.39 -22.81 -18.58
N SER A 198 -14.17 -23.84 -18.24
CA SER A 198 -14.74 -23.96 -16.90
C SER A 198 -13.66 -23.84 -15.82
N GLY A 199 -13.86 -22.93 -14.87
CA GLY A 199 -12.94 -22.68 -13.76
C GLY A 199 -11.83 -21.66 -14.05
N ASP A 200 -11.81 -21.05 -15.24
CA ASP A 200 -10.95 -19.91 -15.51
C ASP A 200 -11.57 -18.58 -15.03
N THR A 201 -10.80 -17.51 -15.08
CA THR A 201 -11.24 -16.15 -14.77
C THR A 201 -10.50 -15.17 -15.66
N LEU A 202 -11.24 -14.27 -16.29
CA LEU A 202 -10.73 -13.11 -17.01
C LEU A 202 -11.09 -11.85 -16.24
N GLY A 203 -10.17 -10.90 -16.11
CA GLY A 203 -10.41 -9.66 -15.40
C GLY A 203 -9.71 -8.47 -16.04
N LEU A 204 -10.34 -7.30 -15.95
CA LEU A 204 -9.75 -6.02 -16.28
C LEU A 204 -9.73 -5.15 -15.02
N ARG A 205 -8.58 -4.54 -14.72
CA ARG A 205 -8.41 -3.59 -13.63
C ARG A 205 -7.81 -2.29 -14.13
N ILE A 206 -8.25 -1.19 -13.54
CA ILE A 206 -7.60 0.11 -13.60
C ILE A 206 -7.35 0.57 -12.16
N SER A 207 -6.14 1.03 -11.86
CA SER A 207 -5.80 1.53 -10.53
C SER A 207 -4.83 2.69 -10.55
N GLN A 208 -4.86 3.46 -9.47
CA GLN A 208 -3.88 4.46 -9.10
C GLN A 208 -3.22 4.02 -7.80
N PRO A 209 -1.90 3.79 -7.79
CA PRO A 209 -1.13 3.63 -6.57
C PRO A 209 -1.27 4.84 -5.63
N LEU A 210 -0.91 4.64 -4.36
CA LEU A 210 -1.00 5.68 -3.35
C LEU A 210 -0.09 6.86 -3.71
N ARG A 211 -0.71 8.03 -3.83
CA ARG A 211 -0.03 9.28 -4.18
C ARG A 211 -0.39 10.39 -3.21
N VAL A 212 0.57 11.24 -2.86
CA VAL A 212 0.31 12.50 -2.16
C VAL A 212 -0.41 13.47 -3.11
N GLU A 213 -1.62 13.88 -2.73
CA GLU A 213 -2.43 14.83 -3.49
C GLU A 213 -2.17 16.26 -3.06
N THR A 214 -2.05 16.50 -1.75
CA THR A 214 -1.84 17.84 -1.20
C THR A 214 -1.02 17.77 0.08
N GLY A 215 -0.45 18.91 0.48
CA GLY A 215 0.28 19.04 1.74
C GLY A 215 1.67 19.64 1.58
N GLY A 216 2.50 19.49 2.61
CA GLY A 216 3.89 19.92 2.58
C GLY A 216 4.51 19.96 3.97
N LEU A 217 5.83 19.80 4.02
CA LEU A 217 6.63 20.16 5.19
C LEU A 217 6.70 21.68 5.28
N ARG A 218 6.56 22.19 6.50
CA ARG A 218 6.76 23.61 6.82
C ARG A 218 8.09 23.74 7.54
N LEU A 219 9.11 24.15 6.82
CA LEU A 219 10.49 24.20 7.29
C LEU A 219 10.83 25.62 7.75
N ASN A 220 11.12 25.79 9.04
CA ASN A 220 11.62 27.04 9.59
C ASN A 220 13.13 27.14 9.34
N LEU A 221 13.51 27.84 8.27
CA LEU A 221 14.90 27.89 7.79
C LEU A 221 15.46 29.30 7.89
N PRO A 222 16.79 29.44 8.12
CA PRO A 222 17.47 30.71 7.95
C PRO A 222 17.27 31.21 6.52
N SER A 223 16.76 32.43 6.37
CA SER A 223 16.49 33.05 5.07
C SER A 223 17.18 34.39 4.88
N SER A 224 17.70 34.97 5.95
CA SER A 224 18.48 36.20 5.91
C SER A 224 19.52 36.24 7.04
N PHE A 225 20.45 37.17 6.94
CA PHE A 225 21.43 37.44 7.98
C PHE A 225 21.53 38.96 8.19
N ASP A 226 21.35 39.41 9.43
CA ASP A 226 21.52 40.81 9.80
C ASP A 226 22.94 41.03 10.34
N TYR A 227 23.74 41.79 9.58
CA TYR A 227 25.12 42.11 9.95
C TYR A 227 25.25 43.11 11.09
N ALA A 228 24.20 43.87 11.41
CA ALA A 228 24.24 44.80 12.54
C ALA A 228 24.05 44.08 13.89
N THR A 229 23.22 43.03 13.89
CA THR A 229 22.90 42.23 15.09
C THR A 229 23.63 40.88 15.13
N GLU A 230 24.39 40.55 14.07
CA GLU A 230 25.06 39.26 13.85
C GLU A 230 24.11 38.05 13.99
N ALA A 231 22.84 38.24 13.63
CA ALA A 231 21.79 37.26 13.85
C ALA A 231 21.13 36.81 12.53
N PRO A 232 20.82 35.50 12.38
CA PRO A 232 20.05 35.01 11.25
C PRO A 232 18.55 35.33 11.40
N GLY A 233 17.92 35.75 10.32
CA GLY A 233 16.47 35.82 10.18
C GLY A 233 15.90 34.49 9.68
N TYR A 234 14.72 34.13 10.16
CA TYR A 234 14.06 32.86 9.84
C TYR A 234 12.76 33.08 9.08
N SER A 235 12.44 32.16 8.17
CA SER A 235 11.15 32.12 7.49
C SER A 235 10.68 30.69 7.29
N ILE A 236 9.36 30.51 7.21
CA ILE A 236 8.75 29.22 6.91
C ILE A 236 8.78 29.01 5.39
N GLN A 237 9.55 28.03 4.94
CA GLN A 237 9.58 27.52 3.59
C GLN A 237 8.70 26.28 3.49
N ARG A 238 7.89 26.16 2.43
CA ARG A 238 7.03 24.99 2.22
C ARG A 238 7.67 24.05 1.22
N LEU A 239 7.87 22.80 1.60
CA LEU A 239 8.32 21.73 0.72
C LEU A 239 7.17 20.75 0.45
N SER A 240 6.71 20.70 -0.79
CA SER A 240 5.72 19.70 -1.22
C SER A 240 6.39 18.34 -1.44
N LEU A 241 5.68 17.26 -1.09
CA LEU A 241 6.01 15.89 -1.49
C LEU A 241 4.99 15.33 -2.49
N ALA A 242 4.08 16.17 -3.00
CA ALA A 242 3.17 15.78 -4.06
C ALA A 242 3.98 15.57 -5.36
N PRO A 243 3.95 14.38 -5.99
CA PRO A 243 4.61 14.16 -7.27
C PRO A 243 4.01 15.05 -8.37
N GLU A 244 4.72 15.24 -9.47
CA GLU A 244 4.19 16.06 -10.57
C GLU A 244 3.21 15.27 -11.46
N GLY A 245 3.42 13.96 -11.63
CA GLY A 245 2.57 13.09 -12.42
C GLY A 245 1.57 12.31 -11.57
N ARG A 246 0.75 11.48 -12.25
CA ARG A 246 -0.21 10.56 -11.66
C ARG A 246 -0.10 9.22 -12.38
N GLU A 247 0.35 8.22 -11.65
CA GLU A 247 0.48 6.88 -12.20
C GLU A 247 -0.91 6.24 -12.34
N LEU A 248 -1.19 5.70 -13.52
CA LEU A 248 -2.37 4.87 -13.75
C LEU A 248 -1.93 3.53 -14.34
N VAL A 249 -2.34 2.45 -13.70
CA VAL A 249 -2.04 1.08 -14.14
C VAL A 249 -3.31 0.42 -14.64
N SER A 250 -3.29 -0.07 -15.86
CA SER A 250 -4.34 -0.91 -16.42
C SER A 250 -3.80 -2.32 -16.64
N GLU A 251 -4.54 -3.35 -16.21
CA GLU A 251 -4.14 -4.75 -16.38
C GLU A 251 -5.33 -5.60 -16.87
N LEU A 252 -5.12 -6.32 -17.97
CA LEU A 252 -6.00 -7.40 -18.41
C LEU A 252 -5.33 -8.72 -18.02
N ALA A 253 -5.98 -9.51 -17.18
CA ALA A 253 -5.44 -10.74 -16.61
C ALA A 253 -6.38 -11.92 -16.82
N TRP A 254 -5.80 -13.05 -17.22
CA TRP A 254 -6.44 -14.36 -17.28
C TRP A 254 -5.73 -15.32 -16.34
N GLN A 255 -6.50 -16.15 -15.63
CA GLN A 255 -5.98 -17.30 -14.90
C GLN A 255 -6.93 -18.48 -15.03
N GLY A 256 -6.41 -19.69 -15.08
CA GLY A 256 -7.27 -20.87 -15.22
C GLY A 256 -6.54 -22.20 -15.10
N PRO A 257 -7.31 -23.30 -15.08
CA PRO A 257 -6.76 -24.64 -15.11
C PRO A 257 -6.10 -24.93 -16.47
N LEU A 258 -4.95 -25.58 -16.41
CA LEU A 258 -4.25 -26.22 -17.52
C LEU A 258 -4.24 -27.74 -17.28
N ASP A 259 -3.92 -28.53 -18.29
CA ASP A 259 -4.03 -30.00 -18.17
C ASP A 259 -3.05 -30.61 -17.15
N TRP A 260 -2.01 -29.88 -16.78
CA TRP A 260 -0.92 -30.29 -15.87
C TRP A 260 -0.71 -29.28 -14.73
N GLY A 261 -1.72 -28.45 -14.42
CA GLY A 261 -1.69 -27.51 -13.30
C GLY A 261 -2.52 -26.25 -13.53
N ARG A 262 -1.97 -25.08 -13.19
CA ARG A 262 -2.61 -23.77 -13.38
C ARG A 262 -1.74 -22.81 -14.18
N GLY A 263 -2.39 -22.07 -15.06
CA GLY A 263 -1.78 -21.02 -15.88
C GLY A 263 -2.31 -19.64 -15.52
N GLY A 264 -1.50 -18.63 -15.79
CA GLY A 264 -1.93 -17.25 -15.78
C GLY A 264 -1.18 -16.43 -16.82
N ALA A 265 -1.88 -15.48 -17.43
CA ALA A 265 -1.32 -14.54 -18.40
C ALA A 265 -1.90 -13.15 -18.12
N SER A 266 -1.09 -12.11 -18.16
CA SER A 266 -1.58 -10.73 -18.09
C SER A 266 -0.81 -9.81 -19.02
N VAL A 267 -1.46 -8.75 -19.46
CA VAL A 267 -0.86 -7.62 -20.15
C VAL A 267 -1.20 -6.36 -19.37
N PHE A 268 -0.25 -5.43 -19.29
CA PHE A 268 -0.44 -4.18 -18.57
C PHE A 268 0.06 -2.99 -19.36
N TYR A 269 -0.55 -1.85 -19.08
CA TYR A 269 -0.12 -0.52 -19.51
C TYR A 269 -0.09 0.38 -18.27
N ARG A 270 1.04 1.05 -18.04
CA ARG A 270 1.27 1.94 -16.92
C ARG A 270 1.66 3.31 -17.47
N TYR A 271 0.75 4.25 -17.29
CA TYR A 271 0.94 5.66 -17.61
C TYR A 271 1.67 6.36 -16.46
N GLN A 272 2.67 7.19 -16.76
CA GLN A 272 3.45 7.96 -15.77
C GLN A 272 3.95 7.10 -14.59
N PRO A 273 4.73 6.02 -14.85
CA PRO A 273 5.25 5.13 -13.83
C PRO A 273 5.99 5.91 -12.74
N GLY A 274 5.77 5.56 -11.46
CA GLY A 274 6.38 6.24 -10.31
C GLY A 274 5.85 7.65 -10.06
N HIS A 275 4.72 8.03 -10.68
CA HIS A 275 4.15 9.38 -10.63
C HIS A 275 5.04 10.47 -11.26
N TYR A 276 5.88 10.10 -12.25
CA TYR A 276 6.69 11.06 -13.02
C TYR A 276 5.91 11.54 -14.26
N ALA A 277 5.63 12.86 -14.34
CA ALA A 277 4.80 13.43 -15.40
C ALA A 277 5.39 13.21 -16.81
N ASP A 278 6.71 13.35 -16.92
CA ASP A 278 7.47 13.16 -18.16
C ASP A 278 8.14 11.78 -18.25
N GLY A 279 7.77 10.85 -17.36
CA GLY A 279 8.24 9.48 -17.41
C GLY A 279 7.67 8.74 -18.62
N PRO A 280 8.46 7.94 -19.35
CA PRO A 280 7.93 7.13 -20.45
C PRO A 280 6.93 6.10 -19.92
N ASP A 281 5.86 5.89 -20.68
CA ASP A 281 4.89 4.83 -20.38
C ASP A 281 5.55 3.45 -20.39
N ASP A 282 5.06 2.57 -19.52
CA ASP A 282 5.55 1.20 -19.36
C ASP A 282 4.47 0.19 -19.80
N VAL A 283 4.85 -0.73 -20.69
CA VAL A 283 3.98 -1.78 -21.23
C VAL A 283 4.68 -3.11 -21.08
N GLY A 284 3.95 -4.11 -20.62
CA GLY A 284 4.51 -5.44 -20.50
C GLY A 284 3.47 -6.54 -20.43
N ALA A 285 3.98 -7.76 -20.37
CA ALA A 285 3.20 -8.96 -20.22
C ALA A 285 3.83 -9.89 -19.19
N VAL A 286 3.01 -10.65 -18.48
CA VAL A 286 3.44 -11.66 -17.51
C VAL A 286 2.78 -12.97 -17.88
N VAL A 287 3.56 -14.05 -17.84
CA VAL A 287 3.05 -15.42 -17.93
C VAL A 287 3.53 -16.19 -16.72
N SER A 288 2.66 -17.04 -16.19
CA SER A 288 3.00 -17.90 -15.07
C SER A 288 2.39 -19.27 -15.22
N PHE A 289 3.07 -20.23 -14.63
CA PHE A 289 2.65 -21.61 -14.61
C PHE A 289 2.98 -22.22 -13.24
N SER A 290 2.06 -23.04 -12.73
CA SER A 290 2.23 -23.82 -11.52
C SER A 290 1.79 -25.25 -11.80
N ALA A 291 2.68 -26.23 -11.64
CA ALA A 291 2.34 -27.64 -11.80
C ALA A 291 1.80 -28.23 -10.50
N ASP A 292 0.83 -29.13 -10.66
CA ASP A 292 0.34 -29.98 -9.58
C ASP A 292 1.10 -31.32 -9.67
N PHE A 293 1.96 -31.61 -8.68
CA PHE A 293 2.71 -32.87 -8.56
C PHE A 293 2.27 -33.65 -7.33
#